data_AF-A0A6P6N1U8-F1
#
_entry.id   AF-A0A6P6N1U8-F1
#
_cell.length_a   1.000
_cell.length_b   1.000
_cell.length_c   1.000
_cell.angle_alpha   90.00
_cell.angle_beta   90.00
_cell.angle_gamma   90.00
#
_symmetry.space_group_name_H-M   'P 1'
#
loop_
_entity.id
_entity.type
_entity.pdbx_description
1 polymer ?
#
loop_
_entity_poly.entity_id
_entity_poly.type
_entity_poly.pdbx_seq_one_letter_code
_entity_poly.pdbx_strand_id
1 'polypeptide(L)'
;MIDVKFNGTHIPGSPFQVRVGEPGQSGDAGLVTAYGPGLERGSTGNQAEFIINNTKAGAGSLAVTIEGPSKVKMECQECPEGFKVHYTPMAPGNYVITIKYGGPNHISGSPFKARVTGPRLVNVTNASEMSTLTVDPVNRARSTSPRAASDASKVLSRGPGLSKAFVGQKASFSVDCSKAGKNMLLVGVHGPLTPCEEILVKHTGNMQYNVSYVLKERGSYILAVKWGDEHIPGSPFQVTVP
;
A
#
# COMPACT_ATOMS: atom_id res chain seq x y z
N MET A 1 -10.62 6.57 -35.92
CA MET A 1 -10.66 5.35 -36.76
C MET A 1 -9.63 5.55 -37.85
N ILE A 2 -8.67 4.64 -37.99
CA ILE A 2 -7.65 4.73 -39.06
C ILE A 2 -7.93 3.58 -40.02
N ASP A 3 -8.22 3.94 -41.27
CA ASP A 3 -8.39 2.98 -42.36
C ASP A 3 -7.04 2.75 -43.03
N VAL A 4 -6.46 1.58 -42.78
CA VAL A 4 -5.31 1.11 -43.55
C VAL A 4 -5.82 0.12 -44.60
N LYS A 5 -5.57 0.45 -45.87
CA LYS A 5 -5.94 -0.35 -47.04
C LYS A 5 -4.71 -0.62 -47.90
N PHE A 6 -4.63 -1.80 -48.49
CA PHE A 6 -3.66 -2.14 -49.53
C PHE A 6 -4.44 -2.59 -50.78
N ASN A 7 -4.17 -2.00 -51.94
CA ASN A 7 -4.96 -2.18 -53.17
C ASN A 7 -6.48 -1.99 -52.99
N GLY A 8 -6.88 -0.96 -52.23
CA GLY A 8 -8.29 -0.64 -51.99
C GLY A 8 -9.02 -1.59 -51.03
N THR A 9 -8.37 -2.67 -50.58
CA THR A 9 -8.96 -3.65 -49.66
C THR A 9 -8.40 -3.44 -48.24
N HIS A 10 -9.28 -3.54 -47.23
CA HIS A 10 -8.88 -3.49 -45.83
C HIS A 10 -7.98 -4.69 -45.51
N ILE A 11 -6.81 -4.44 -44.93
CA ILE A 11 -5.98 -5.51 -44.39
C ILE A 11 -6.69 -6.17 -43.18
N PRO A 12 -6.36 -7.43 -42.83
CA PRO A 12 -6.89 -8.05 -41.62
C PRO A 12 -6.64 -7.17 -40.39
N GLY A 13 -7.71 -6.83 -39.66
CA GLY A 13 -7.67 -5.93 -38.49
C GLY A 13 -8.09 -4.48 -38.75
N SER A 14 -8.38 -4.11 -40.01
CA SER A 14 -8.92 -2.80 -40.39
C SER A 14 -10.46 -2.87 -40.57
N PRO A 15 -11.24 -1.87 -40.10
CA PRO A 15 -10.80 -0.60 -39.51
C PRO A 15 -10.26 -0.76 -38.08
N PHE A 16 -9.15 -0.07 -37.80
CA PHE A 16 -8.59 -0.06 -36.45
C PHE A 16 -9.36 0.94 -35.58
N GLN A 17 -9.97 0.43 -34.50
CA GLN A 17 -10.58 1.26 -33.45
C GLN A 17 -9.48 1.89 -32.60
N VAL A 18 -8.95 3.02 -33.05
CA VAL A 18 -8.10 3.87 -32.21
C VAL A 18 -9.01 4.61 -31.23
N ARG A 19 -8.98 4.20 -29.95
CA ARG A 19 -9.50 5.02 -28.84
C ARG A 19 -8.43 6.04 -28.49
N VAL A 20 -8.73 7.31 -28.74
CA VAL A 20 -7.85 8.41 -28.34
C VAL A 20 -8.01 8.57 -26.83
N GLY A 21 -6.99 8.18 -26.05
CA GLY A 21 -6.95 8.47 -24.62
C GLY A 21 -6.95 9.98 -24.39
N GLU A 22 -7.58 10.43 -23.31
CA GLU A 22 -7.56 11.84 -22.92
C GLU A 22 -6.10 12.33 -22.78
N PRO A 23 -5.78 13.57 -23.20
CA PRO A 23 -4.42 14.09 -23.09
C PRO A 23 -3.99 14.11 -21.60
N GLY A 24 -3.04 13.23 -21.25
CA GLY A 24 -2.53 13.06 -19.88
C GLY A 24 -2.59 11.62 -19.33
N GLN A 25 -3.33 10.71 -19.97
CA GLN A 25 -3.34 9.28 -19.61
C GLN A 25 -2.21 8.54 -20.30
N SER A 26 -1.09 8.40 -19.58
CA SER A 26 -0.05 7.44 -19.96
C SER A 26 -0.51 6.05 -19.48
N GLY A 27 -0.83 5.16 -20.41
CA GLY A 27 -1.03 3.72 -20.18
C GLY A 27 -2.41 3.18 -20.59
N ASP A 28 -2.46 2.09 -21.34
CA ASP A 28 -3.70 1.41 -21.76
C ASP A 28 -4.08 0.28 -20.78
N ALA A 29 -5.08 0.52 -19.94
CA ALA A 29 -5.59 -0.46 -18.98
C ALA A 29 -6.15 -1.73 -19.63
N GLY A 30 -6.61 -1.67 -20.88
CA GLY A 30 -7.13 -2.82 -21.62
C GLY A 30 -6.04 -3.84 -22.00
N LEU A 31 -4.77 -3.40 -22.03
CA LEU A 31 -3.62 -4.24 -22.31
C LEU A 31 -2.98 -4.84 -21.05
N VAL A 32 -3.48 -4.48 -19.87
CA VAL A 32 -3.05 -5.07 -18.60
C VAL A 32 -3.89 -6.31 -18.32
N THR A 33 -3.22 -7.39 -17.92
CA THR A 33 -3.86 -8.64 -17.50
C THR A 33 -3.43 -9.00 -16.09
N ALA A 34 -4.33 -9.61 -15.32
CA ALA A 34 -4.00 -10.15 -14.01
C ALA A 34 -4.41 -11.62 -13.93
N TYR A 35 -3.54 -12.47 -13.40
CA TYR A 35 -3.76 -13.90 -13.27
C TYR A 35 -3.03 -14.47 -12.04
N GLY A 36 -3.57 -15.55 -11.47
CA GLY A 36 -2.95 -16.24 -10.34
C GLY A 36 -3.98 -16.70 -9.30
N PRO A 37 -3.64 -17.68 -8.47
CA PRO A 37 -4.57 -18.31 -7.53
C PRO A 37 -5.14 -17.30 -6.52
N GLY A 38 -4.36 -16.29 -6.13
CA GLY A 38 -4.76 -15.25 -5.17
C GLY A 38 -5.87 -14.32 -5.65
N LEU A 39 -6.21 -14.30 -6.95
CA LEU A 39 -7.38 -13.57 -7.46
C LEU A 39 -8.70 -14.32 -7.22
N GLU A 40 -8.64 -15.62 -6.93
CA GLU A 40 -9.80 -16.51 -6.81
C GLU A 40 -9.95 -17.11 -5.41
N ARG A 41 -8.83 -17.45 -4.76
CA ARG A 41 -8.84 -18.18 -3.47
C ARG A 41 -7.63 -17.88 -2.60
N GLY A 42 -7.78 -18.11 -1.30
CA GLY A 42 -6.70 -18.02 -0.32
C GLY A 42 -7.02 -18.72 0.99
N SER A 43 -6.04 -18.72 1.89
CA SER A 43 -6.19 -19.26 3.25
C SER A 43 -5.73 -18.23 4.27
N THR A 44 -6.45 -18.14 5.39
CA THR A 44 -6.11 -17.23 6.49
C THR A 44 -4.70 -17.48 7.02
N GLY A 45 -3.91 -16.42 7.20
CA GLY A 45 -2.53 -16.49 7.68
C GLY A 45 -1.49 -16.90 6.63
N ASN A 46 -1.94 -17.38 5.45
CA ASN A 46 -1.05 -17.79 4.37
C ASN A 46 -0.98 -16.71 3.29
N GLN A 47 0.19 -16.58 2.69
CA GLN A 47 0.41 -15.66 1.58
C GLN A 47 -0.30 -16.16 0.32
N ALA A 48 -1.20 -15.35 -0.22
CA ALA A 48 -1.83 -15.54 -1.52
C ALA A 48 -1.11 -14.67 -2.57
N GLU A 49 -1.02 -15.15 -3.80
CA GLU A 49 -0.24 -14.49 -4.85
C GLU A 49 -1.00 -14.36 -6.17
N PHE A 50 -0.72 -13.28 -6.90
CA PHE A 50 -1.13 -13.10 -8.29
C PHE A 50 -0.16 -12.19 -9.04
N ILE A 51 -0.16 -12.26 -10.36
CA ILE A 51 0.70 -11.51 -11.26
C ILE A 51 -0.16 -10.53 -12.06
N ILE A 52 0.35 -9.31 -12.23
CA ILE A 52 -0.20 -8.25 -13.06
C ILE A 52 0.79 -8.01 -14.20
N ASN A 53 0.44 -8.45 -15.40
CA ASN A 53 1.23 -8.22 -16.60
C ASN A 53 0.78 -6.92 -17.28
N ASN A 54 1.63 -5.90 -17.19
CA ASN A 54 1.45 -4.59 -17.84
C ASN A 54 2.49 -4.32 -18.94
N THR A 55 3.23 -5.34 -19.38
CA THR A 55 4.38 -5.20 -20.28
C THR A 55 4.03 -4.56 -21.64
N LYS A 56 2.77 -4.67 -22.06
CA LYS A 56 2.24 -4.11 -23.32
C LYS A 56 1.41 -2.84 -23.13
N ALA A 57 1.19 -2.40 -21.89
CA ALA A 57 0.26 -1.31 -21.58
C ALA A 57 0.86 0.09 -21.74
N GLY A 58 2.17 0.21 -21.97
CA GLY A 58 2.86 1.51 -21.95
C GLY A 58 3.19 1.95 -20.52
N ALA A 59 3.70 3.17 -20.35
CA ALA A 59 3.97 3.71 -19.01
C ALA A 59 2.66 4.14 -18.37
N GLY A 60 2.42 3.83 -17.10
CA GLY A 60 1.20 4.20 -16.36
C GLY A 60 1.27 3.76 -14.90
N SER A 61 0.51 4.44 -14.02
CA SER A 61 0.43 4.11 -12.59
C SER A 61 -0.50 2.93 -12.35
N LEU A 62 -0.06 1.96 -11.56
CA LEU A 62 -0.81 0.77 -11.19
C LEU A 62 -1.34 0.92 -9.77
N ALA A 63 -2.64 0.76 -9.57
CA ALA A 63 -3.26 0.77 -8.25
C ALA A 63 -3.99 -0.55 -7.99
N VAL A 64 -3.72 -1.15 -6.83
CA VAL A 64 -4.34 -2.39 -6.35
C VAL A 64 -5.01 -2.12 -5.02
N THR A 65 -6.28 -2.45 -4.91
CA THR A 65 -7.06 -2.36 -3.67
C THR A 65 -7.65 -3.72 -3.35
N ILE A 66 -7.54 -4.13 -2.08
CA ILE A 66 -8.16 -5.35 -1.56
C ILE A 66 -9.11 -4.95 -0.43
N GLU A 67 -10.39 -5.21 -0.64
CA GLU A 67 -11.44 -5.00 0.36
C GLU A 67 -11.94 -6.35 0.88
N GLY A 68 -12.09 -6.50 2.20
CA GLY A 68 -12.60 -7.76 2.76
C GLY A 68 -12.74 -7.74 4.28
N PRO A 69 -13.01 -8.90 4.90
CA PRO A 69 -13.29 -9.02 6.34
C PRO A 69 -12.08 -8.80 7.27
N SER A 70 -10.89 -8.52 6.72
CA SER A 70 -9.72 -8.06 7.47
C SER A 70 -8.81 -7.22 6.58
N LYS A 71 -7.99 -6.36 7.19
CA LYS A 71 -6.79 -5.79 6.56
C LYS A 71 -5.89 -6.92 6.11
N VAL A 72 -5.24 -6.68 4.98
CA VAL A 72 -4.24 -7.59 4.41
C VAL A 72 -2.90 -6.86 4.39
N LYS A 73 -1.84 -7.55 4.79
CA LYS A 73 -0.50 -7.10 4.43
C LYS A 73 -0.34 -7.34 2.93
N MET A 74 0.13 -6.35 2.17
CA MET A 74 0.37 -6.47 0.73
C MET A 74 1.83 -6.14 0.42
N GLU A 75 2.42 -6.93 -0.47
CA GLU A 75 3.78 -6.74 -0.98
C GLU A 75 3.76 -6.90 -2.50
N CYS A 76 4.60 -6.12 -3.19
CA CYS A 76 4.70 -6.18 -4.65
C CYS A 76 6.17 -6.30 -5.06
N GLN A 77 6.41 -7.20 -6.00
CA GLN A 77 7.71 -7.52 -6.53
C GLN A 77 7.67 -7.46 -8.05
N GLU A 78 8.52 -6.63 -8.64
CA GLU A 78 8.68 -6.58 -10.09
C GLU A 78 9.39 -7.85 -10.59
N CYS A 79 8.84 -8.44 -11.65
CA CYS A 79 9.32 -9.64 -12.31
C CYS A 79 9.32 -9.40 -13.83
N PRO A 80 10.04 -10.21 -14.64
CA PRO A 80 10.01 -10.06 -16.11
C PRO A 80 8.60 -10.12 -16.72
N GLU A 81 7.66 -10.78 -16.05
CA GLU A 81 6.26 -10.92 -16.47
C GLU A 81 5.36 -9.74 -16.08
N GLY A 82 5.87 -8.76 -15.31
CA GLY A 82 5.13 -7.62 -14.77
C GLY A 82 5.33 -7.47 -13.26
N PHE A 83 4.24 -7.36 -12.50
CA PHE A 83 4.27 -7.20 -11.05
C PHE A 83 3.65 -8.42 -10.35
N LYS A 84 4.41 -9.08 -9.48
CA LYS A 84 3.91 -10.13 -8.59
C LYS A 84 3.44 -9.50 -7.28
N VAL A 85 2.17 -9.66 -6.96
CA VAL A 85 1.54 -9.16 -5.73
C VAL A 85 1.33 -10.33 -4.78
N HIS A 86 1.75 -10.13 -3.54
CA HIS A 86 1.52 -11.03 -2.42
C HIS A 86 0.60 -10.35 -1.42
N TYR A 87 -0.37 -11.08 -0.85
CA TYR A 87 -1.16 -10.57 0.26
C TYR A 87 -1.49 -11.66 1.28
N THR A 88 -1.65 -11.29 2.54
CA THR A 88 -1.96 -12.23 3.63
C THR A 88 -3.28 -11.85 4.30
N PRO A 89 -4.38 -12.58 4.05
CA PRO A 89 -5.66 -12.37 4.72
C PRO A 89 -5.65 -12.97 6.13
N MET A 90 -6.29 -12.29 7.08
CA MET A 90 -6.31 -12.70 8.49
C MET A 90 -7.71 -13.15 8.95
N ALA A 91 -8.72 -13.02 8.10
CA ALA A 91 -10.07 -13.51 8.35
C ALA A 91 -10.61 -14.29 7.13
N PRO A 92 -11.46 -15.31 7.33
CA PRO A 92 -12.12 -15.97 6.22
C PRO A 92 -13.26 -15.09 5.68
N GLY A 93 -13.56 -15.24 4.39
CA GLY A 93 -14.65 -14.56 3.71
C GLY A 93 -14.30 -14.16 2.28
N ASN A 94 -15.13 -13.30 1.71
CA ASN A 94 -14.93 -12.81 0.34
C ASN A 94 -14.09 -11.54 0.35
N TYR A 95 -13.04 -11.52 -0.46
CA TYR A 95 -12.19 -10.37 -0.70
C TYR A 95 -12.39 -9.87 -2.13
N VAL A 96 -12.58 -8.57 -2.30
CA VAL A 96 -12.75 -7.90 -3.59
C VAL A 96 -11.44 -7.21 -3.95
N ILE A 97 -10.81 -7.66 -5.03
CA ILE A 97 -9.52 -7.16 -5.50
C ILE A 97 -9.78 -6.26 -6.72
N THR A 98 -9.54 -4.97 -6.56
CA THR A 98 -9.67 -3.97 -7.61
C THR A 98 -8.28 -3.60 -8.13
N ILE A 99 -8.08 -3.74 -9.44
CA ILE A 99 -6.85 -3.34 -10.12
C ILE A 99 -7.17 -2.26 -11.16
N LYS A 100 -6.43 -1.16 -11.12
CA LYS A 100 -6.54 0.00 -12.02
C LYS A 100 -5.20 0.36 -12.62
N TYR A 101 -5.19 0.87 -13.84
CA TYR A 101 -3.96 1.23 -14.55
C TYR A 101 -4.10 2.52 -15.35
N GLY A 102 -3.07 3.38 -15.32
CA GLY A 102 -2.98 4.59 -16.15
C GLY A 102 -4.00 5.67 -15.78
N GLY A 103 -4.65 5.59 -14.61
CA GLY A 103 -5.71 6.50 -14.19
C GLY A 103 -6.85 5.79 -13.45
N PRO A 104 -8.10 6.28 -13.54
CA PRO A 104 -9.22 5.72 -12.78
C PRO A 104 -9.77 4.40 -13.35
N ASN A 105 -9.28 3.97 -14.51
CA ASN A 105 -9.81 2.85 -15.29
C ASN A 105 -9.41 1.49 -14.71
N HIS A 106 -10.38 0.57 -14.67
CA HIS A 106 -10.16 -0.82 -14.29
C HIS A 106 -9.51 -1.61 -15.44
N ILE A 107 -8.65 -2.56 -15.09
CA ILE A 107 -8.14 -3.54 -16.06
C ILE A 107 -9.23 -4.59 -16.40
N SER A 108 -9.02 -5.35 -17.47
CA SER A 108 -9.90 -6.47 -17.81
C SER A 108 -9.99 -7.49 -16.65
N GLY A 109 -11.23 -7.83 -16.26
CA GLY A 109 -11.52 -8.77 -15.17
C GLY A 109 -11.59 -8.16 -13.77
N SER A 110 -11.13 -6.92 -13.60
CA SER A 110 -11.29 -6.16 -12.35
C SER A 110 -12.73 -5.62 -12.21
N PRO A 111 -13.37 -5.71 -11.04
CA PRO A 111 -12.85 -6.28 -9.80
C PRO A 111 -12.94 -7.83 -9.74
N PHE A 112 -11.92 -8.45 -9.16
CA PHE A 112 -11.85 -9.90 -8.91
C PHE A 112 -12.42 -10.24 -7.53
N LYS A 113 -12.91 -11.47 -7.36
CA LYS A 113 -13.46 -11.96 -6.09
C LYS A 113 -12.67 -13.18 -5.62
N ALA A 114 -11.91 -13.02 -4.55
CA ALA A 114 -11.14 -14.09 -3.93
C ALA A 114 -11.85 -14.63 -2.69
N ARG A 115 -12.05 -15.95 -2.62
CA ARG A 115 -12.63 -16.64 -1.46
C ARG A 115 -11.53 -17.11 -0.52
N VAL A 116 -11.47 -16.55 0.68
CA VAL A 116 -10.52 -16.95 1.72
C VAL A 116 -11.19 -17.89 2.72
N THR A 117 -10.51 -19.00 3.02
CA THR A 117 -10.98 -20.03 3.97
C THR A 117 -10.00 -20.20 5.15
N GLY A 118 -10.44 -20.86 6.22
CA GLY A 118 -9.62 -21.12 7.41
C GLY A 118 -10.08 -20.37 8.67
N PRO A 119 -9.35 -20.51 9.78
CA PRO A 119 -9.71 -19.89 11.06
C PRO A 119 -9.48 -18.37 11.02
N ARG A 120 -10.35 -17.62 11.70
CA ARG A 120 -10.14 -16.18 11.91
C ARG A 120 -8.98 -15.98 12.88
N LEU A 121 -7.96 -15.21 12.48
CA LEU A 121 -6.74 -14.99 13.24
C LEU A 121 -6.68 -13.59 13.89
N VAL A 122 -7.73 -12.78 13.73
CA VAL A 122 -7.82 -11.40 14.24
C VAL A 122 -9.22 -11.11 14.77
N ASN A 123 -9.31 -10.38 15.90
CA ASN A 123 -10.57 -9.86 16.43
C ASN A 123 -10.99 -8.62 15.65
N VAL A 124 -11.66 -8.80 14.52
CA VAL A 124 -12.19 -7.69 13.72
C VAL A 124 -13.62 -7.38 14.16
N THR A 125 -13.87 -6.14 14.59
CA THR A 125 -15.17 -5.62 15.04
C THR A 125 -15.97 -4.94 13.91
N ASN A 126 -15.35 -4.64 12.76
CA ASN A 126 -15.99 -3.97 11.61
C ASN A 126 -16.15 -4.89 10.38
N ALA A 127 -17.25 -4.71 9.64
CA ALA A 127 -17.69 -5.64 8.59
C ALA A 127 -16.96 -5.55 7.23
N SER A 128 -15.99 -4.64 7.05
CA SER A 128 -15.25 -4.48 5.79
C SER A 128 -14.02 -3.58 5.99
N GLU A 129 -12.82 -4.05 5.65
CA GLU A 129 -11.57 -3.30 5.68
C GLU A 129 -10.96 -3.20 4.27
N MET A 130 -10.35 -2.06 3.95
CA MET A 130 -9.74 -1.76 2.66
C MET A 130 -8.22 -1.59 2.81
N SER A 131 -7.45 -2.26 1.96
CA SER A 131 -5.98 -2.17 1.87
C SER A 131 -5.60 -1.74 0.45
N THR A 132 -4.70 -0.76 0.30
CA THR A 132 -4.35 -0.19 -1.02
C THR A 132 -2.84 -0.17 -1.23
N LEU A 133 -2.41 -0.49 -2.44
CA LEU A 133 -1.05 -0.44 -2.94
C LEU A 133 -1.02 0.33 -4.27
N THR A 134 -0.13 1.32 -4.39
CA THR A 134 0.07 2.10 -5.64
C THR A 134 1.53 1.98 -6.10
N VAL A 135 1.72 1.72 -7.40
CA VAL A 135 3.03 1.59 -8.06
C VAL A 135 3.11 2.62 -9.19
N ASP A 136 3.93 3.65 -9.01
CA ASP A 136 4.12 4.69 -10.03
C ASP A 136 5.32 4.37 -10.94
N PRO A 137 5.24 4.64 -12.25
CA PRO A 137 6.33 4.41 -13.18
C PRO A 137 7.37 5.53 -13.05
N VAL A 138 8.38 5.35 -12.20
CA VAL A 138 9.61 6.15 -12.28
C VAL A 138 10.62 5.40 -13.13
N ASN A 139 10.85 5.93 -14.34
CA ASN A 139 11.97 5.68 -15.25
C ASN A 139 12.50 4.25 -15.38
N ARG A 140 12.23 3.66 -16.56
CA ARG A 140 12.97 2.53 -17.14
C ARG A 140 14.46 2.87 -17.25
N ALA A 141 15.23 2.57 -16.23
CA ALA A 141 16.68 2.53 -16.27
C ALA A 141 17.17 1.35 -15.42
N ARG A 142 17.56 0.29 -16.13
CA ARG A 142 18.53 -0.76 -15.77
C ARG A 142 18.54 -1.21 -14.30
N SER A 143 18.23 -2.48 -14.12
CA SER A 143 18.59 -3.29 -12.96
C SER A 143 20.11 -3.31 -12.72
N THR A 144 20.63 -2.25 -12.13
CA THR A 144 21.27 -2.35 -10.83
C THR A 144 20.40 -1.47 -9.97
N SER A 145 19.64 -2.00 -9.02
CA SER A 145 19.12 -1.12 -7.99
C SER A 145 20.34 -0.65 -7.19
N PRO A 146 20.79 0.62 -7.21
CA PRO A 146 20.88 1.23 -5.91
C PRO A 146 19.44 1.20 -5.42
N ARG A 147 19.15 0.46 -4.35
CA ARG A 147 17.99 0.80 -3.53
C ARG A 147 18.01 2.33 -3.49
N ALA A 148 16.95 3.03 -3.89
CA ALA A 148 16.76 4.37 -3.36
C ALA A 148 16.54 4.11 -1.88
N ALA A 149 17.65 3.95 -1.15
CA ALA A 149 17.71 3.29 0.12
C ALA A 149 16.95 4.20 1.06
N SER A 150 15.70 3.84 1.36
CA SER A 150 15.07 4.44 2.51
C SER A 150 15.96 4.12 3.69
N ASP A 151 16.36 5.13 4.42
CA ASP A 151 17.37 5.03 5.45
C ASP A 151 16.72 5.52 6.74
N ALA A 152 16.20 4.57 7.52
CA ALA A 152 15.50 4.88 8.75
C ALA A 152 16.40 5.67 9.72
N SER A 153 17.73 5.48 9.64
CA SER A 153 18.71 6.19 10.47
C SER A 153 18.75 7.71 10.22
N LYS A 154 18.20 8.18 9.09
CA LYS A 154 18.11 9.60 8.74
C LYS A 154 16.81 10.27 9.16
N VAL A 155 15.86 9.51 9.71
CA VAL A 155 14.62 10.06 10.25
C VAL A 155 14.91 10.75 11.59
N LEU A 156 14.35 11.94 11.78
CA LEU A 156 14.50 12.71 13.02
C LEU A 156 13.15 12.84 13.72
N SER A 157 13.04 12.36 14.96
CA SER A 157 11.86 12.56 15.79
C SER A 157 12.15 13.53 16.93
N ARG A 158 11.24 14.47 17.20
CA ARG A 158 11.36 15.44 18.31
C ARG A 158 10.00 15.78 18.90
N GLY A 159 9.92 15.88 20.22
CA GLY A 159 8.73 16.36 20.92
C GLY A 159 8.57 15.73 22.29
N PRO A 160 7.79 16.35 23.19
CA PRO A 160 7.59 15.86 24.55
C PRO A 160 6.89 14.49 24.57
N GLY A 161 6.03 14.22 23.59
CA GLY A 161 5.33 12.94 23.44
C GLY A 161 6.22 11.75 23.10
N LEU A 162 7.53 11.91 22.93
CA LEU A 162 8.45 10.78 22.80
C LEU A 162 8.85 10.17 24.14
N SER A 163 8.66 10.88 25.26
CA SER A 163 9.11 10.42 26.58
C SER A 163 8.08 10.57 27.69
N LYS A 164 7.14 11.53 27.57
CA LYS A 164 6.13 11.80 28.60
C LYS A 164 4.77 12.04 27.99
N ALA A 165 3.75 11.49 28.64
CA ALA A 165 2.34 11.76 28.37
C ALA A 165 1.57 11.84 29.70
N PHE A 166 0.36 12.38 29.68
CA PHE A 166 -0.51 12.47 30.84
C PHE A 166 -1.84 11.80 30.53
N VAL A 167 -2.45 11.18 31.56
CA VAL A 167 -3.73 10.49 31.43
C VAL A 167 -4.78 11.42 30.81
N GLY A 168 -5.39 10.97 29.71
CA GLY A 168 -6.45 11.68 28.99
C GLY A 168 -6.01 12.94 28.24
N GLN A 169 -4.71 13.28 28.22
CA GLN A 169 -4.19 14.42 27.49
C GLN A 169 -3.53 13.99 26.17
N LYS A 170 -3.68 14.83 25.14
CA LYS A 170 -3.03 14.63 23.84
C LYS A 170 -1.53 14.92 23.95
N ALA A 171 -0.73 13.87 23.92
CA ALA A 171 0.72 13.97 23.75
C ALA A 171 1.05 14.03 22.26
N SER A 172 2.09 14.78 21.88
CA SER A 172 2.49 14.88 20.47
C SER A 172 4.00 14.98 20.27
N PHE A 173 4.43 14.57 19.08
CA PHE A 173 5.79 14.72 18.59
C PHE A 173 5.81 14.85 17.07
N SER A 174 6.87 15.43 16.54
CA SER A 174 7.11 15.60 15.11
C SER A 174 8.13 14.58 14.61
N VAL A 175 7.97 14.15 13.37
CA VAL A 175 8.87 13.23 12.66
C VAL A 175 9.24 13.85 11.32
N ASP A 176 10.53 14.07 11.08
CA ASP A 176 11.08 14.57 9.83
C ASP A 176 11.77 13.43 9.08
N CYS A 177 11.18 13.06 7.95
CA CYS A 177 11.70 12.01 7.06
C CYS A 177 12.33 12.58 5.78
N SER A 178 12.53 13.89 5.68
CA SER A 178 12.99 14.57 4.45
C SER A 178 14.33 14.07 3.93
N LYS A 179 15.19 13.55 4.81
CA LYS A 179 16.51 12.98 4.47
C LYS A 179 16.52 11.45 4.37
N ALA A 180 15.41 10.80 4.69
CA ALA A 180 15.35 9.35 4.85
C ALA A 180 14.95 8.59 3.58
N GLY A 181 14.75 9.29 2.44
CA GLY A 181 14.17 8.69 1.23
C GLY A 181 12.69 8.34 1.45
N LYS A 182 11.93 8.04 0.39
CA LYS A 182 10.48 7.78 0.49
C LYS A 182 10.21 6.37 1.05
N ASN A 183 9.43 6.28 2.12
CA ASN A 183 8.91 5.03 2.70
C ASN A 183 7.66 5.35 3.56
N MET A 184 7.11 4.34 4.25
CA MET A 184 5.94 4.43 5.12
C MET A 184 6.35 4.75 6.57
N LEU A 185 5.67 5.70 7.21
CA LEU A 185 5.77 5.92 8.65
C LEU A 185 4.78 5.01 9.38
N LEU A 186 5.27 4.10 10.23
CA LEU A 186 4.43 3.27 11.11
C LEU A 186 4.63 3.70 12.56
N VAL A 187 3.53 3.90 13.29
CA VAL A 187 3.57 4.23 14.71
C VAL A 187 2.66 3.29 15.48
N GLY A 188 3.18 2.72 16.57
CA GLY A 188 2.43 1.85 17.47
C GLY A 188 2.75 2.18 18.93
N VAL A 189 1.76 2.01 19.80
CA VAL A 189 1.92 2.15 21.25
C VAL A 189 1.56 0.84 21.90
N HIS A 190 2.47 0.30 22.70
CA HIS A 190 2.25 -0.87 23.53
C HIS A 190 2.29 -0.43 25.00
N GLY A 191 1.39 -0.94 25.83
CA GLY A 191 1.25 -0.50 27.22
C GLY A 191 0.67 -1.59 28.12
N PRO A 192 0.53 -1.30 29.43
CA PRO A 192 -0.08 -2.23 30.37
C PRO A 192 -1.57 -2.32 30.09
N LEU A 193 -2.06 -3.51 29.70
CA LEU A 193 -3.44 -3.97 29.55
C LEU A 193 -4.40 -3.15 28.64
N THR A 194 -4.43 -1.83 28.79
CA THR A 194 -5.33 -0.90 28.11
C THR A 194 -4.71 -0.39 26.81
N PRO A 195 -5.39 -0.57 25.67
CA PRO A 195 -4.90 -0.08 24.38
C PRO A 195 -4.88 1.45 24.33
N CYS A 196 -3.99 1.98 23.49
CA CYS A 196 -4.01 3.41 23.13
C CYS A 196 -5.38 3.78 22.53
N GLU A 197 -5.99 4.85 23.02
CA GLU A 197 -7.34 5.25 22.61
C GLU A 197 -7.35 5.88 21.22
N GLU A 198 -6.43 6.82 20.99
CA GLU A 198 -6.32 7.56 19.75
C GLU A 198 -4.85 7.66 19.37
N ILE A 199 -4.54 7.35 18.12
CA ILE A 199 -3.29 7.73 17.49
C ILE A 199 -3.58 8.38 16.14
N LEU A 200 -3.13 9.62 15.98
CA LEU A 200 -3.33 10.43 14.80
C LEU A 200 -1.98 10.79 14.19
N VAL A 201 -1.79 10.44 12.92
CA VAL A 201 -0.61 10.80 12.13
C VAL A 201 -1.04 11.81 11.06
N LYS A 202 -0.56 13.04 11.16
CA LYS A 202 -0.86 14.13 10.22
C LYS A 202 0.37 14.45 9.39
N HIS A 203 0.28 14.31 8.07
CA HIS A 203 1.31 14.80 7.15
C HIS A 203 1.21 16.33 7.03
N THR A 204 2.30 17.04 7.30
CA THR A 204 2.36 18.51 7.29
C THR A 204 3.08 19.07 6.05
N GLY A 205 3.43 18.21 5.09
CA GLY A 205 4.20 18.57 3.89
C GLY A 205 5.71 18.35 4.07
N ASN A 206 6.46 18.36 2.97
CA ASN A 206 7.91 18.14 2.96
C ASN A 206 8.38 16.88 3.69
N MET A 207 7.57 15.80 3.67
CA MET A 207 7.83 14.56 4.39
C MET A 207 8.00 14.73 5.91
N GLN A 208 7.37 15.76 6.47
CA GLN A 208 7.24 15.95 7.90
C GLN A 208 5.85 15.52 8.38
N TYR A 209 5.82 14.88 9.54
CA TYR A 209 4.62 14.34 10.15
C TYR A 209 4.51 14.86 11.58
N ASN A 210 3.29 15.16 12.00
CA ASN A 210 2.96 15.34 13.41
C ASN A 210 2.16 14.14 13.87
N VAL A 211 2.64 13.49 14.94
CA VAL A 211 1.99 12.35 15.57
C VAL A 211 1.43 12.80 16.90
N SER A 212 0.17 12.50 17.13
CA SER A 212 -0.53 12.77 18.39
C SER A 212 -1.19 11.51 18.92
N TYR A 213 -1.17 11.29 20.23
CA TYR A 213 -1.82 10.15 20.85
C TYR A 213 -2.35 10.46 22.26
N VAL A 214 -3.28 9.64 22.76
CA VAL A 214 -3.90 9.77 24.09
C VAL A 214 -3.84 8.44 24.83
N LEU A 215 -3.36 8.46 26.08
CA LEU A 215 -3.25 7.29 26.96
C LEU A 215 -4.21 7.42 28.15
N LYS A 216 -4.86 6.31 28.54
CA LYS A 216 -5.89 6.31 29.59
C LYS A 216 -5.39 5.94 30.98
N GLU A 217 -4.23 5.31 31.08
CA GLU A 217 -3.75 4.78 32.35
C GLU A 217 -2.33 5.23 32.65
N ARG A 218 -2.03 5.25 33.95
CA ARG A 218 -0.67 5.49 34.42
C ARG A 218 0.17 4.26 34.15
N GLY A 219 1.45 4.47 33.84
CA GLY A 219 2.37 3.37 33.60
C GLY A 219 3.46 3.70 32.60
N SER A 220 4.21 2.66 32.25
CA SER A 220 5.25 2.71 31.23
C SER A 220 4.72 2.14 29.92
N TYR A 221 4.88 2.91 28.85
CA TYR A 221 4.44 2.56 27.51
C TYR A 221 5.65 2.51 26.56
N ILE A 222 5.58 1.62 25.58
CA ILE A 222 6.53 1.49 24.50
C ILE A 222 5.94 2.10 23.23
N LEU A 223 6.50 3.23 22.80
CA LEU A 223 6.17 3.89 21.55
C LEU A 223 7.14 3.44 20.45
N ALA A 224 6.65 2.62 19.54
CA ALA A 224 7.39 2.17 18.36
C ALA A 224 7.12 3.12 17.19
N VAL A 225 8.18 3.63 16.57
CA VAL A 225 8.15 4.49 15.39
C VAL A 225 9.09 3.88 14.36
N LYS A 226 8.58 3.56 13.18
CA LYS A 226 9.33 2.89 12.11
C LYS A 226 9.21 3.61 10.78
N TRP A 227 10.26 3.51 9.97
CA TRP A 227 10.28 3.95 8.58
C TRP A 227 10.47 2.73 7.68
N GLY A 228 9.41 2.32 6.99
CA GLY A 228 9.31 0.96 6.45
C GLY A 228 9.24 -0.06 7.60
N ASP A 229 10.09 -1.07 7.54
CA ASP A 229 10.14 -2.14 8.55
C ASP A 229 11.18 -1.88 9.67
N GLU A 230 12.00 -0.83 9.54
CA GLU A 230 13.11 -0.50 10.45
C GLU A 230 12.72 0.57 11.49
N HIS A 231 13.27 0.45 12.69
CA HIS A 231 13.12 1.47 13.74
C HIS A 231 13.91 2.74 13.38
N ILE A 232 13.32 3.89 13.65
CA ILE A 232 14.03 5.18 13.57
C ILE A 232 14.97 5.34 14.78
N PRO A 233 15.98 6.23 14.72
CA PRO A 233 16.85 6.53 15.86
C PRO A 233 16.06 6.86 17.13
N GLY A 234 16.39 6.17 18.22
CA GLY A 234 15.73 6.31 19.52
C GLY A 234 14.46 5.47 19.69
N SER A 235 13.92 4.89 18.63
CA SER A 235 12.82 3.93 18.72
C SER A 235 13.33 2.52 19.03
N PRO A 236 12.62 1.72 19.85
CA PRO A 236 11.41 2.06 20.59
C PRO A 236 11.65 3.06 21.73
N PHE A 237 10.73 4.01 21.90
CA PHE A 237 10.79 5.01 22.96
C PHE A 237 10.02 4.53 24.19
N GLN A 238 10.55 4.82 25.37
CA GLN A 238 9.85 4.63 26.63
C GLN A 238 9.10 5.91 27.01
N VAL A 239 7.78 5.81 27.11
CA VAL A 239 6.89 6.90 27.51
C VAL A 239 6.37 6.63 28.92
N THR A 240 6.57 7.57 29.83
CA THR A 240 6.04 7.49 31.19
C THR A 240 4.78 8.33 31.33
N VAL A 241 3.74 7.73 31.90
CA VAL A 241 2.49 8.41 32.29
C VAL A 241 2.39 8.43 33.82
N PRO A 242 2.58 9.61 34.46
CA PRO A 242 2.60 9.75 35.91
C PRO A 242 1.21 9.79 36.56
#